data_AF-A0A1V5DEA5-F1
#
_entry.id   AF-A0A1V5DEA5-F1
#
_cell.length_a   1.000
_cell.length_b   1.000
_cell.length_c   1.000
_cell.angle_alpha   90.00
_cell.angle_beta   90.00
_cell.angle_gamma   90.00
#
_symmetry.space_group_name_H-M   'P 1'
#
loop_
_entity.id
_entity.type
_entity.pdbx_description
1 polymer ?
#
loop_
_entity_poly.entity_id
_entity_poly.type
_entity_poly.pdbx_seq_one_letter_code
_entity_poly.pdbx_strand_id
1 'polypeptide(L)' 'MFTWIFFLLVIGILVYFVIQNARLKRGAGVSRETPLDILKKRYAKGELTKEDFDRMKRELSE' A
#
# COMPACT_ATOMS: atom_id res chain seq x y z
N MET A 1 22.65 0.72 37.13
CA MET A 1 22.24 2.00 36.50
C MET A 1 22.25 1.98 34.97
N PHE A 2 22.35 0.80 34.30
CA PHE A 2 22.41 0.70 32.82
C PHE A 2 21.16 0.09 32.18
N THR A 3 20.19 -0.34 32.98
CA THR A 3 18.95 -0.98 32.51
C THR A 3 18.15 -0.08 31.58
N TRP A 4 18.19 1.24 31.80
CA TRP A 4 17.46 2.21 30.98
C TRP A 4 18.02 2.35 29.55
N ILE A 5 19.32 2.11 29.36
CA ILE A 5 19.95 2.10 28.03
C ILE A 5 19.47 0.91 27.21
N PHE A 6 19.29 -0.26 27.85
CA PHE A 6 18.72 -1.43 27.20
C PHE A 6 17.27 -1.16 26.73
N PHE A 7 16.45 -0.53 27.58
CA PHE A 7 15.09 -0.14 27.20
C PHE A 7 15.07 0.86 26.04
N LEU A 8 15.95 1.87 26.04
CA LEU A 8 16.05 2.82 24.93
C LEU A 8 16.42 2.13 23.61
N LEU A 9 17.32 1.15 23.66
CA LEU A 9 17.74 0.39 22.47
C LEU A 9 16.58 -0.46 21.93
N VAL A 10 15.85 -1.17 22.81
CA VAL A 10 14.68 -1.97 22.43
C VAL A 10 13.56 -1.09 21.86
N ILE A 11 13.28 0.07 22.48
CA ILE A 11 12.29 1.03 21.99
C ILE A 11 12.71 1.58 20.62
N GLY A 12 13.99 1.91 20.43
CA GLY A 12 14.51 2.36 19.14
C GLY A 12 14.30 1.34 18.02
N ILE A 13 14.57 0.06 18.29
CA ILE A 13 14.32 -1.04 17.34
C ILE A 13 12.82 -1.16 17.04
N LEU A 14 11.97 -1.10 18.07
CA LEU A 14 10.52 -1.21 17.90
C LEU A 14 9.98 -0.07 17.02
N VAL A 15 10.41 1.16 17.29
CA VAL A 15 10.06 2.35 16.50
C VAL A 15 10.56 2.24 15.06
N TYR A 16 11.80 1.77 14.87
CA TYR A 16 12.37 1.52 13.54
C TYR A 16 11.51 0.52 12.75
N PHE A 17 11.13 -0.59 13.38
CA PHE A 17 10.31 -1.64 12.74
C PHE A 17 8.90 -1.14 12.39
N VAL A 18 8.28 -0.36 13.28
CA VAL A 18 6.98 0.28 13.05
C VAL A 18 7.06 1.28 11.89
N ILE A 19 8.09 2.12 11.84
CA ILE A 19 8.28 3.08 10.74
C ILE A 19 8.57 2.36 9.42
N GLN A 20 9.34 1.28 9.43
CA GLN A 20 9.67 0.51 8.23
C GLN A 20 8.44 -0.21 7.67
N ASN A 21 7.62 -0.83 8.52
CA ASN A 21 6.34 -1.42 8.11
C ASN A 21 5.31 -0.36 7.66
N ALA A 22 5.27 0.79 8.34
CA ALA A 22 4.43 1.90 7.93
C ALA A 22 4.88 2.50 6.59
N ARG A 23 6.18 2.52 6.30
CA ARG A 23 6.74 2.90 4.99
C ARG A 23 6.45 1.86 3.92
N LEU A 24 6.48 0.56 4.21
CA LEU A 24 6.03 -0.47 3.26
C LEU A 24 4.54 -0.31 2.94
N LYS A 25 3.71 -0.07 3.96
CA LYS A 25 2.26 0.16 3.76
C LYS A 25 1.94 1.52 3.11
N ARG A 26 2.73 2.56 3.37
CA ARG A 26 2.62 3.87 2.70
C ARG A 26 3.21 3.87 1.28
N GLY A 27 4.20 3.02 1.02
CA GLY A 27 4.75 2.76 -0.32
C GLY A 27 3.77 2.00 -1.21
N ALA A 28 2.90 1.16 -0.62
CA ALA A 28 1.78 0.54 -1.34
C ALA A 28 0.64 1.52 -1.71
N GLY A 29 0.66 2.76 -1.20
CA GLY A 29 -0.31 3.81 -1.55
C GLY A 29 0.23 4.89 -2.50
N VAL A 30 1.52 4.85 -2.85
CA VAL A 30 2.18 5.78 -3.79
C VAL A 30 3.00 5.01 -4.83
N SER A 31 2.80 3.70 -4.97
CA SER A 31 3.17 3.00 -6.20
C SER A 31 2.17 3.42 -7.26
N ARG A 32 2.43 4.56 -7.91
CA ARG A 32 2.04 4.90 -9.28
C ARG A 32 0.81 4.09 -9.72
N GLU A 33 -0.37 4.39 -9.12
CA GLU A 33 -1.56 3.55 -9.26
C GLU A 33 -1.70 3.23 -10.74
N THR A 34 -1.49 1.96 -11.11
CA THR A 34 -1.54 1.61 -12.52
C THR A 34 -2.96 1.89 -12.99
N PRO A 35 -3.19 2.22 -14.26
CA PRO A 35 -4.55 2.41 -14.76
C PRO A 35 -5.47 1.22 -14.40
N LEU A 36 -4.91 0.01 -14.32
CA LEU A 36 -5.55 -1.21 -13.81
C LEU A 36 -5.98 -1.14 -12.33
N ASP A 37 -5.16 -0.59 -11.44
CA ASP A 37 -5.50 -0.43 -10.02
C ASP A 37 -6.64 0.59 -9.83
N ILE A 38 -6.61 1.68 -10.59
CA ILE A 38 -7.69 2.68 -10.60
C ILE A 38 -9.00 2.03 -11.07
N LEU A 39 -8.94 1.22 -12.12
CA LEU A 39 -10.09 0.48 -12.64
C LEU A 39 -10.69 -0.48 -11.61
N LYS A 40 -9.85 -1.29 -10.96
CA LYS A 40 -10.28 -2.23 -9.92
C LYS A 40 -10.97 -1.53 -8.77
N LYS A 41 -10.45 -0.36 -8.37
CA LYS A 41 -11.00 0.44 -7.28
C LYS A 41 -12.39 0.99 -7.61
N ARG A 42 -12.62 1.46 -8.84
CA ARG A 42 -13.94 1.95 -9.31
C ARG A 42 -14.93 0.81 -9.49
N TYR A 43 -14.49 -0.33 -10.00
CA TYR A 43 -15.32 -1.54 -10.09
C TYR A 43 -15.74 -2.03 -8.69
N ALA A 44 -14.82 -2.05 -7.73
CA ALA A 44 -15.13 -2.41 -6.33
C ALA A 44 -16.08 -1.42 -5.65
N LYS A 45 -16.06 -0.14 -6.06
CA LYS A 45 -17.03 0.87 -5.62
C LYS A 45 -18.40 0.75 -6.30
N GLY A 46 -18.53 -0.09 -7.34
CA GLY A 46 -19.75 -0.19 -8.15
C GLY A 46 -19.95 0.99 -9.11
N GLU A 47 -18.94 1.84 -9.31
CA GLU A 47 -18.97 2.97 -10.26
C GLU A 47 -18.76 2.51 -11.72
N LEU A 48 -18.37 1.24 -11.91
CA LEU A 48 -18.05 0.66 -13.20
C LEU A 48 -18.78 -0.68 -13.36
N THR A 49 -19.38 -0.91 -14.52
CA THR A 49 -19.99 -2.20 -14.84
C THR A 49 -18.92 -3.23 -15.18
N LYS A 50 -19.28 -4.52 -15.15
CA LYS A 50 -18.35 -5.60 -15.51
C LYS A 50 -17.91 -5.53 -16.97
N GLU A 51 -18.79 -5.09 -17.87
CA GLU A 51 -18.47 -4.90 -19.29
C GLU A 51 -17.46 -3.76 -19.50
N ASP A 52 -17.67 -2.61 -18.85
CA ASP A 52 -16.74 -1.49 -18.93
C ASP A 52 -15.36 -1.84 -18.35
N PHE A 53 -15.33 -2.59 -17.24
CA PHE A 53 -14.09 -3.07 -16.64
C PHE A 53 -13.32 -4.01 -17.58
N ASP A 54 -14.00 -4.97 -18.21
CA ASP A 54 -13.35 -5.95 -19.09
C ASP A 54 -12.80 -5.31 -20.36
N ARG A 55 -13.53 -4.35 -20.95
CA ARG A 55 -13.10 -3.61 -22.14
C ARG A 55 -11.83 -2.81 -21.86
N MET A 56 -11.84 -1.96 -20.83
CA MET A 56 -10.69 -1.12 -20.48
C MET A 56 -9.49 -1.95 -20.02
N LYS A 57 -9.72 -3.08 -19.34
CA LYS A 57 -8.66 -4.03 -18.97
C LYS A 57 -7.94 -4.59 -20.19
N ARG A 58 -8.67 -4.91 -21.26
CA ARG A 58 -8.10 -5.41 -22.53
C ARG A 58 -7.29 -4.33 -23.23
N GLU A 59 -7.85 -3.12 -23.34
CA GLU A 59 -7.16 -1.96 -23.95
C GLU A 59 -5.86 -1.59 -23.21
N LEU A 60 -5.78 -1.82 -21.89
CA LEU A 60 -4.58 -1.58 -21.09
C LEU A 60 -3.55 -2.71 -21.12
N SER A 61 -3.91 -3.88 -21.67
CA SER A 61 -3.04 -5.04 -21.78
C SER A 61 -2.45 -5.26 -23.19
N GLU A 62 -2.93 -4.50 -24.18
CA GLU A 62 -2.35 -4.35 -25.52
C GLU A 62 -1.35 -3.19 -25.55
#